data_AF-A0A3P8WU49-F1
#
_entry.id   AF-A0A3P8WU49-F1
#
_cell.length_a   1.000
_cell.length_b   1.000
_cell.length_c   1.000
_cell.angle_alpha   90.00
_cell.angle_beta   90.00
_cell.angle_gamma   90.00
#
_symmetry.space_group_name_H-M   'P 1'
#
loop_
_entity.id
_entity.type
_entity.pdbx_description
1 polymer ?
#
loop_
_entity_poly.entity_id
_entity_poly.type
_entity_poly.pdbx_seq_one_letter_code
_entity_poly.pdbx_strand_id
1 'polypeptide(L)'
;LLDVSALGVETVSSVSTPKEVWLQLLHTSSRPLTKEQLRQAAEDTNTLNAEYQKIPTNFVSAAELDVPGHAIKDRYKTILPSQCLLSSHAGPVRYINANYIRGYRGTPRSYIATQGPTIKVLEDEEEQRRKQSVDHEEESEVTNQFGRFHLRVKHCREEDGFTVTDLEIQLGSEHRPIRHYWFTSWPDHHIPKCTAPLLLMVEEVETYRKSLLSPDSQPGAESAGGPGPIIVHCSAGIGRTGCFIASSIGVQQLRDTDQADIQETVCQLRLDSRYHWVCFYHQ
;
A
#
# COMPACT_ATOMS: atom_id res chain seq x y z
N LEU A 1 -5.93 -28.32 -62.42
CA LEU A 1 -4.76 -28.46 -61.52
C LEU A 1 -4.06 -27.12 -61.52
N LEU A 2 -3.99 -26.34 -60.44
CA LEU A 2 -3.74 -26.72 -59.05
C LEU A 2 -4.81 -26.14 -58.11
N ASP A 3 -5.22 -26.99 -57.17
CA ASP A 3 -6.14 -26.72 -56.09
C ASP A 3 -5.43 -25.92 -54.98
N VAL A 4 -5.94 -24.72 -54.68
CA VAL A 4 -5.38 -23.79 -53.68
C VAL A 4 -6.02 -23.99 -52.29
N SER A 5 -6.84 -25.03 -52.10
CA SER A 5 -7.52 -25.32 -50.84
C SER A 5 -6.61 -25.85 -49.71
N ALA A 6 -5.30 -25.98 -49.95
CA ALA A 6 -4.33 -26.51 -48.99
C ALA A 6 -3.35 -25.48 -48.41
N LEU A 7 -3.60 -24.17 -48.55
CA LEU A 7 -2.94 -23.19 -47.69
C LEU A 7 -3.70 -23.17 -46.36
N GLY A 8 -3.29 -24.08 -45.47
CA GLY A 8 -3.69 -24.03 -44.07
C GLY A 8 -3.54 -22.60 -43.57
N VAL A 9 -4.61 -22.08 -42.99
CA VAL A 9 -4.54 -20.88 -42.17
C VAL A 9 -3.68 -21.28 -40.98
N GLU A 10 -2.36 -21.15 -41.11
CA GLU A 10 -1.50 -21.03 -39.95
C GLU A 10 -2.06 -19.85 -39.19
N THR A 11 -2.68 -20.16 -38.04
CA THR A 11 -3.08 -19.17 -37.05
C THR A 11 -1.86 -18.32 -36.80
N VAL A 12 -1.89 -17.09 -37.33
CA VAL A 12 -0.88 -16.07 -37.08
C VAL A 12 -0.67 -16.07 -35.58
N SER A 13 0.51 -16.52 -35.13
CA SER A 13 0.82 -16.52 -33.72
C SER A 13 0.62 -15.08 -33.26
N SER A 14 -0.27 -14.88 -32.30
CA SER A 14 -0.53 -13.54 -31.78
C SER A 14 0.80 -13.04 -31.25
N VAL A 15 1.40 -12.06 -31.93
CA VAL A 15 2.62 -11.42 -31.47
C VAL A 15 2.24 -10.64 -30.22
N SER A 16 2.38 -11.28 -29.06
CA SER A 16 2.09 -10.66 -27.79
C SER A 16 3.07 -9.53 -27.54
N THR A 17 2.56 -8.34 -27.21
CA THR A 17 3.41 -7.18 -26.94
C THR A 17 4.26 -7.41 -25.69
N PRO A 18 5.44 -6.77 -25.54
CA PRO A 18 6.23 -6.89 -24.30
C PRO A 18 5.44 -6.59 -23.03
N LYS A 19 4.46 -5.66 -23.11
CA LYS A 19 3.55 -5.32 -22.01
C LYS A 19 2.60 -6.46 -21.67
N GLU A 20 2.04 -7.16 -22.67
CA GLU A 20 1.17 -8.32 -22.46
C GLU A 20 1.94 -9.49 -21.82
N VAL A 21 3.17 -9.76 -22.27
CA VAL A 21 4.01 -10.81 -21.69
C VAL A 21 4.33 -10.50 -20.22
N TRP A 22 4.64 -9.25 -19.89
CA TRP A 22 4.88 -8.85 -18.49
C TRP A 22 3.63 -8.97 -17.62
N LEU A 23 2.47 -8.57 -18.13
CA LEU A 23 1.20 -8.72 -17.41
C LEU A 23 0.86 -10.19 -17.19
N GLN A 24 1.04 -11.04 -18.22
CA GLN A 24 0.85 -12.48 -18.07
C GLN A 24 1.79 -13.07 -17.01
N LEU A 25 3.06 -12.68 -16.99
CA LEU A 25 4.00 -13.12 -15.97
C LEU A 25 3.51 -12.73 -14.57
N LEU A 26 3.14 -11.46 -14.37
CA LEU A 26 2.60 -11.01 -13.08
C LEU A 26 1.29 -11.71 -12.66
N HIS A 27 0.46 -12.13 -13.61
CA HIS A 27 -0.78 -12.85 -13.32
C HIS A 27 -0.58 -14.34 -13.02
N THR A 28 0.52 -14.93 -13.46
CA THR A 28 0.73 -16.40 -13.43
C THR A 28 1.89 -16.84 -12.54
N SER A 29 2.82 -15.94 -12.20
CA SER A 29 3.96 -16.27 -11.35
C SER A 29 3.51 -16.65 -9.95
N SER A 30 3.90 -17.84 -9.52
CA SER A 30 3.56 -18.43 -8.24
C SER A 30 4.64 -19.44 -7.84
N ARG A 31 5.03 -19.40 -6.56
CA ARG A 31 5.96 -20.32 -5.93
C ARG A 31 5.57 -20.50 -4.45
N PRO A 32 4.57 -21.33 -4.16
CA PRO A 32 4.18 -21.61 -2.77
C PRO A 32 5.29 -22.42 -2.08
N LEU A 33 5.71 -21.94 -0.92
CA LEU A 33 6.77 -22.53 -0.11
C LEU A 33 6.23 -22.96 1.24
N THR A 34 6.55 -24.17 1.67
CA THR A 34 6.31 -24.62 3.05
C THR A 34 7.22 -23.88 4.04
N LYS A 35 6.94 -23.99 5.33
CA LYS A 35 7.81 -23.43 6.40
C LYS A 35 9.28 -23.83 6.25
N GLU A 36 9.54 -25.10 5.93
CA GLU A 36 10.91 -25.59 5.75
C GLU A 36 11.57 -25.00 4.51
N GLN A 37 10.84 -24.95 3.39
CA GLN A 37 11.35 -24.35 2.15
C GLN A 37 11.57 -22.84 2.29
N LEU A 38 10.76 -22.14 3.09
CA LEU A 38 10.96 -20.72 3.40
C LEU A 38 12.26 -20.49 4.18
N ARG A 39 12.57 -21.35 5.16
CA ARG A 39 13.84 -21.27 5.91
C ARG A 39 15.03 -21.46 4.99
N GLN A 40 14.98 -22.49 4.15
CA GLN A 40 16.03 -22.76 3.16
C GLN A 40 16.18 -21.62 2.15
N ALA A 41 15.06 -21.08 1.65
CA ALA A 41 15.08 -19.97 0.71
C ALA A 41 15.66 -18.69 1.34
N ALA A 42 15.38 -18.43 2.62
CA ALA A 42 15.90 -17.27 3.33
C ALA A 42 17.44 -17.31 3.51
N GLU A 43 18.05 -18.49 3.49
CA GLU A 43 19.51 -18.66 3.54
C GLU A 43 20.17 -18.42 2.17
N ASP A 44 19.48 -18.70 1.07
CA ASP A 44 19.97 -18.48 -0.31
C ASP A 44 19.48 -17.15 -0.91
N THR A 45 20.07 -16.07 -0.42
CA THR A 45 19.77 -14.70 -0.89
C THR A 45 20.11 -14.48 -2.38
N ASN A 46 21.05 -15.23 -2.95
CA ASN A 46 21.42 -15.09 -4.36
C ASN A 46 20.29 -15.56 -5.28
N THR A 47 19.72 -16.73 -4.98
CA THR A 47 18.58 -17.25 -5.73
C THR A 47 17.35 -16.37 -5.56
N LEU A 48 17.09 -15.86 -4.34
CA LEU A 48 16.00 -14.90 -4.10
C LEU A 48 16.18 -13.61 -4.90
N ASN A 49 17.39 -13.06 -4.96
CA ASN A 49 17.69 -11.88 -5.77
C ASN A 49 17.47 -12.16 -7.26
N ALA A 50 17.93 -13.30 -7.76
CA ALA A 50 17.73 -13.69 -9.16
C ALA A 50 16.24 -13.90 -9.50
N GLU A 51 15.44 -14.42 -8.57
CA GLU A 51 13.98 -14.52 -8.71
C GLU A 51 13.35 -13.13 -8.74
N TYR A 52 13.69 -12.25 -7.79
CA TYR A 52 13.15 -10.90 -7.69
C TYR A 52 13.41 -10.06 -8.95
N GLN A 53 14.61 -10.15 -9.53
CA GLN A 53 14.99 -9.43 -10.75
C GLN A 53 14.18 -9.85 -11.98
N LYS A 54 13.57 -11.03 -11.98
CA LYS A 54 12.72 -11.51 -13.08
C LYS A 54 11.29 -10.96 -13.00
N ILE A 55 10.87 -10.45 -11.85
CA ILE A 55 9.52 -9.91 -11.69
C ILE A 55 9.46 -8.57 -12.44
N PRO A 56 8.48 -8.34 -13.35
CA PRO A 56 8.31 -7.06 -14.05
C PRO A 56 7.90 -5.95 -13.09
N THR A 57 8.38 -4.72 -13.30
CA THR A 57 8.09 -3.58 -12.40
C THR A 57 6.73 -2.93 -12.64
N ASN A 58 6.11 -3.16 -13.80
CA ASN A 58 4.80 -2.65 -14.19
C ASN A 58 4.62 -1.12 -14.05
N PHE A 59 5.60 -0.31 -14.47
CA PHE A 59 5.56 1.15 -14.29
C PHE A 59 4.43 1.85 -15.06
N VAL A 60 3.85 2.88 -14.44
CA VAL A 60 3.09 3.93 -15.13
C VAL A 60 4.07 5.01 -15.61
N SER A 61 4.05 5.30 -16.89
CA SER A 61 4.77 6.47 -17.40
C SER A 61 4.03 7.75 -17.04
N ALA A 62 4.73 8.88 -16.89
CA ALA A 62 4.09 10.17 -16.64
C ALA A 62 3.09 10.55 -17.75
N ALA A 63 3.28 10.05 -18.98
CA ALA A 63 2.36 10.26 -20.09
C ALA A 63 1.03 9.49 -19.94
N GLU A 64 0.99 8.43 -19.13
CA GLU A 64 -0.24 7.69 -18.82
C GLU A 64 -1.07 8.37 -17.70
N LEU A 65 -0.48 9.32 -16.95
CA LEU A 65 -1.14 10.02 -15.85
C LEU A 65 -1.70 11.38 -16.30
N ASP A 66 -2.94 11.37 -16.78
CA ASP A 66 -3.64 12.59 -17.23
C ASP A 66 -4.28 13.36 -16.06
N VAL A 67 -3.44 13.88 -15.14
CA VAL A 67 -3.89 14.71 -14.01
C VAL A 67 -3.09 16.01 -13.96
N PRO A 68 -3.61 17.12 -14.51
CA PRO A 68 -2.91 18.40 -14.50
C PRO A 68 -2.47 18.83 -13.10
N GLY A 69 -1.20 19.20 -12.94
CA GLY A 69 -0.63 19.68 -11.69
C GLY A 69 -0.33 18.61 -10.63
N HIS A 70 -0.46 17.32 -10.95
CA HIS A 70 -0.18 16.21 -10.01
C HIS A 70 1.22 16.29 -9.39
N ALA A 71 2.21 16.70 -10.18
CA ALA A 71 3.63 16.76 -9.78
C ALA A 71 3.92 17.67 -8.57
N ILE A 72 3.03 18.61 -8.24
CA ILE A 72 3.16 19.47 -7.04
C ILE A 72 2.90 18.65 -5.77
N LYS A 73 2.07 17.62 -5.87
CA LYS A 73 1.67 16.74 -4.77
C LYS A 73 2.51 15.46 -4.68
N ASP A 74 3.30 15.15 -5.70
CA ASP A 74 4.19 13.99 -5.68
C ASP A 74 5.49 14.31 -4.95
N ARG A 75 5.85 13.45 -3.99
CA ARG A 75 7.17 13.51 -3.34
C ARG A 75 8.28 13.13 -4.31
N TYR A 76 8.01 12.19 -5.22
CA TYR A 76 8.95 11.69 -6.21
C TYR A 76 8.30 11.63 -7.59
N LYS A 77 8.87 12.33 -8.58
CA LYS A 77 8.29 12.50 -9.93
C LYS A 77 8.12 11.20 -10.73
N THR A 78 8.89 10.16 -10.39
CA THR A 78 8.91 8.87 -11.09
C THR A 78 8.09 7.80 -10.38
N ILE A 79 7.50 8.11 -9.23
CA ILE A 79 6.72 7.18 -8.42
C ILE A 79 5.28 7.67 -8.49
N LEU A 80 4.52 7.18 -9.47
CA LEU A 80 3.16 7.64 -9.78
C LEU A 80 2.10 6.54 -9.58
N PRO A 81 0.90 6.88 -9.07
CA PRO A 81 -0.14 5.91 -8.77
C PRO A 81 -0.74 5.29 -10.02
N SER A 82 -1.16 4.03 -9.92
CA SER A 82 -1.87 3.34 -11.01
C SER A 82 -3.33 3.77 -11.15
N GLN A 83 -3.94 4.25 -10.06
CA GLN A 83 -5.32 4.71 -9.95
C GLN A 83 -5.31 5.94 -9.04
N CYS A 84 -5.69 7.10 -9.57
CA CYS A 84 -5.74 8.33 -8.78
C CYS A 84 -6.89 8.28 -7.77
N LEU A 85 -6.56 8.35 -6.48
CA LEU A 85 -7.57 8.68 -5.47
C LEU A 85 -7.86 10.18 -5.54
N LEU A 86 -9.11 10.51 -5.87
CA LEU A 86 -9.54 11.89 -5.91
C LEU A 86 -9.93 12.35 -4.51
N SER A 87 -9.28 13.41 -4.03
CA SER A 87 -9.68 14.06 -2.78
C SER A 87 -11.00 14.80 -2.99
N SER A 88 -11.92 14.67 -2.04
CA SER A 88 -13.20 15.40 -2.02
C SER A 88 -13.04 16.90 -1.68
N HIS A 89 -11.81 17.36 -1.44
CA HIS A 89 -11.51 18.75 -1.09
C HIS A 89 -11.66 19.67 -2.30
N ALA A 90 -12.16 20.89 -2.05
CA ALA A 90 -12.32 21.97 -3.03
C ALA A 90 -10.99 22.69 -3.35
N GLY A 91 -9.90 21.94 -3.50
CA GLY A 91 -8.62 22.47 -3.98
C GLY A 91 -8.47 22.34 -5.50
N PRO A 92 -7.57 23.10 -6.13
CA PRO A 92 -7.38 23.10 -7.58
C PRO A 92 -6.90 21.75 -8.13
N VAL A 93 -6.24 20.94 -7.30
CA VAL A 93 -5.76 19.60 -7.67
C VAL A 93 -6.37 18.56 -6.73
N ARG A 94 -7.38 17.83 -7.18
CA ARG A 94 -8.05 16.77 -6.41
C ARG A 94 -7.30 15.44 -6.51
N TYR A 95 -6.02 15.41 -6.15
CA TYR A 95 -5.17 14.23 -6.33
C TYR A 95 -4.41 13.89 -5.04
N ILE A 96 -4.30 12.59 -4.78
CA ILE A 96 -3.40 12.00 -3.79
C ILE A 96 -2.65 10.85 -4.47
N ASN A 97 -1.33 10.82 -4.28
CA ASN A 97 -0.47 9.73 -4.73
C ASN A 97 -0.63 8.52 -3.81
N ALA A 98 -1.67 7.74 -4.08
CA ALA A 98 -2.07 6.58 -3.30
C ALA A 98 -2.83 5.57 -4.16
N ASN A 99 -2.81 4.32 -3.73
CA ASN A 99 -3.44 3.21 -4.43
C ASN A 99 -4.17 2.26 -3.48
N TYR A 100 -5.32 1.74 -3.91
CA TYR A 100 -5.91 0.57 -3.28
C TYR A 100 -5.08 -0.67 -3.56
N ILE A 101 -4.86 -1.47 -2.52
CA ILE A 101 -4.18 -2.76 -2.59
C ILE A 101 -5.13 -3.85 -2.10
N ARG A 102 -5.18 -4.95 -2.84
CA ARG A 102 -5.84 -6.19 -2.46
C ARG A 102 -5.09 -6.85 -1.30
N GLY A 103 -5.84 -7.61 -0.51
CA GLY A 103 -5.29 -8.39 0.60
C GLY A 103 -5.22 -9.86 0.28
N TYR A 104 -5.08 -10.66 1.33
CA TYR A 104 -5.08 -12.11 1.22
C TYR A 104 -6.30 -12.62 0.44
N ARG A 105 -6.07 -13.61 -0.44
CA ARG A 105 -7.04 -14.17 -1.41
C ARG A 105 -7.66 -13.12 -2.35
N GLY A 106 -6.96 -12.01 -2.60
CA GLY A 106 -7.41 -10.96 -3.50
C GLY A 106 -8.50 -10.06 -2.92
N THR A 107 -8.71 -10.06 -1.59
CA THR A 107 -9.74 -9.27 -0.93
C THR A 107 -9.61 -7.79 -1.32
N PRO A 108 -10.59 -7.19 -2.02
CA PRO A 108 -10.45 -5.87 -2.61
C PRO A 108 -10.34 -4.78 -1.54
N ARG A 109 -9.54 -3.74 -1.83
CA ARG A 109 -9.41 -2.54 -0.98
C ARG A 109 -9.06 -2.87 0.49
N SER A 110 -8.20 -3.88 0.70
CA SER A 110 -7.73 -4.25 2.05
C SER A 110 -6.77 -3.21 2.61
N TYR A 111 -5.95 -2.62 1.75
CA TYR A 111 -5.01 -1.56 2.11
C TYR A 111 -5.12 -0.36 1.17
N ILE A 112 -4.64 0.78 1.65
CA ILE A 112 -4.22 1.91 0.83
C ILE A 112 -2.72 2.05 1.03
N ALA A 113 -1.97 2.01 -0.06
CA ALA A 113 -0.55 2.37 -0.04
C ALA A 113 -0.38 3.79 -0.54
N THR A 114 0.39 4.59 0.19
CA THR A 114 0.58 6.01 -0.13
C THR A 114 2.00 6.46 0.20
N GLN A 115 2.46 7.49 -0.50
CA GLN A 115 3.65 8.24 -0.09
C GLN A 115 3.41 8.93 1.26
N GLY A 116 4.49 9.26 1.97
CA GLY A 116 4.41 10.05 3.20
C GLY A 116 3.97 11.49 2.90
N PRO A 117 3.09 12.10 3.72
CA PRO A 117 2.63 13.48 3.52
C PRO A 117 3.79 14.47 3.37
N THR A 118 3.76 15.32 2.36
CA THR A 118 4.85 16.29 2.09
C THR A 118 4.64 17.59 2.87
N ILE A 119 5.74 18.27 3.23
CA ILE A 119 5.68 19.54 4.00
C ILE A 119 4.85 20.60 3.28
N LYS A 120 4.90 20.68 1.95
CA LYS A 120 4.05 21.62 1.18
C LYS A 120 2.55 21.39 1.37
N VAL A 121 2.12 20.14 1.54
CA VAL A 121 0.72 19.84 1.87
C VAL A 121 0.39 20.36 3.27
N LEU A 122 1.33 20.28 4.21
CA LEU A 122 1.18 20.82 5.57
C LEU A 122 1.27 22.36 5.60
N GLU A 123 2.10 22.98 4.76
CA GLU A 123 2.25 24.45 4.64
C GLU A 123 1.02 25.08 3.96
N ASP A 124 0.50 24.48 2.89
CA ASP A 124 -0.77 24.89 2.26
C ASP A 124 -1.92 24.84 3.29
N GLU A 125 -1.92 23.83 4.16
CA GLU A 125 -2.87 23.69 5.27
C GLU A 125 -2.65 24.74 6.38
N GLU A 126 -1.40 25.04 6.74
CA GLU A 126 -1.08 26.07 7.74
C GLU A 126 -1.41 27.48 7.24
N GLU A 127 -1.21 27.78 5.95
CA GLU A 127 -1.59 29.06 5.39
C GLU A 127 -3.12 29.22 5.33
N GLN A 128 -3.86 28.15 5.11
CA GLN A 128 -5.32 28.15 5.28
C GLN A 128 -5.73 28.37 6.74
N ARG A 129 -5.01 27.78 7.71
CA ARG A 129 -5.23 27.99 9.14
C ARG A 129 -5.11 29.47 9.51
N ARG A 130 -4.06 30.14 9.05
CA ARG A 130 -3.83 31.59 9.29
C ARG A 130 -4.92 32.48 8.69
N LYS A 131 -5.60 32.03 7.62
CA LYS A 131 -6.71 32.76 6.99
C LYS A 131 -8.05 32.53 7.70
N GLN A 132 -8.18 31.45 8.49
CA GLN A 132 -9.40 31.11 9.24
C GLN A 132 -9.33 31.48 10.73
N SER A 133 -8.14 31.63 11.30
CA SER A 133 -7.93 32.06 12.68
C SER A 133 -7.90 33.59 12.80
N VAL A 134 -9.06 34.24 12.63
CA VAL A 134 -9.36 35.50 13.31
C VAL A 134 -10.47 35.14 14.29
N ASP A 135 -10.17 35.27 15.58
CA ASP A 135 -11.03 35.07 16.74
C ASP A 135 -10.96 33.68 17.44
N HIS A 136 -10.52 33.78 18.71
CA HIS A 136 -10.66 32.87 19.87
C HIS A 136 -9.42 32.04 20.24
N GLU A 137 -8.70 32.54 21.26
CA GLU A 137 -7.73 31.81 22.07
C GLU A 137 -8.42 31.34 23.37
N GLU A 138 -8.56 30.02 23.55
CA GLU A 138 -8.76 29.40 24.86
C GLU A 138 -7.82 28.19 24.99
N GLU A 139 -7.17 28.07 26.15
CA GLU A 139 -6.33 26.94 26.53
C GLU A 139 -7.14 25.63 26.50
N SER A 140 -6.89 24.77 25.52
CA SER A 140 -7.47 23.42 25.46
C SER A 140 -6.41 22.39 25.12
N GLU A 141 -6.67 21.13 25.51
CA GLU A 141 -5.91 19.93 25.14
C GLU A 141 -5.30 20.07 23.74
N VAL A 142 -4.03 19.72 23.54
CA VAL A 142 -3.30 19.91 22.27
C VAL A 142 -4.07 19.27 21.10
N THR A 143 -4.95 20.06 20.48
CA THR A 143 -5.83 19.64 19.40
C THR A 143 -5.23 20.23 18.13
N ASN A 144 -4.62 19.37 17.31
CA ASN A 144 -4.03 19.83 16.07
C ASN A 144 -5.11 19.85 14.99
N GLN A 145 -5.35 21.02 14.40
CA GLN A 145 -6.30 21.19 13.31
C GLN A 145 -5.59 21.04 11.95
N PHE A 146 -6.11 20.17 11.09
CA PHE A 146 -5.64 19.93 9.73
C PHE A 146 -6.78 20.16 8.75
N GLY A 147 -6.82 21.34 8.13
CA GLY A 147 -7.95 21.79 7.33
C GLY A 147 -9.26 21.78 8.14
N ARG A 148 -10.21 20.92 7.74
CA ARG A 148 -11.52 20.77 8.41
C ARG A 148 -11.53 19.72 9.52
N PHE A 149 -10.41 19.01 9.69
CA PHE A 149 -10.31 17.91 10.64
C PHE A 149 -9.64 18.38 11.92
N HIS A 150 -10.20 18.00 13.06
CA HIS A 150 -9.55 18.17 14.37
C HIS A 150 -9.03 16.81 14.81
N LEU A 151 -7.74 16.75 15.16
CA LEU A 151 -7.10 15.54 15.64
C LEU A 151 -6.76 15.68 17.12
N ARG A 152 -7.18 14.70 17.90
CA ARG A 152 -6.85 14.59 19.33
C ARG A 152 -6.15 13.26 19.62
N VAL A 153 -5.02 13.33 20.34
CA VAL A 153 -4.35 12.15 20.88
C VAL A 153 -5.07 11.71 22.15
N LYS A 154 -5.51 10.46 22.20
CA LYS A 154 -6.18 9.86 23.37
C LYS A 154 -5.20 9.08 24.24
N HIS A 155 -4.36 8.28 23.61
CA HIS A 155 -3.40 7.42 24.28
C HIS A 155 -2.20 7.17 23.39
N CYS A 156 -1.02 7.03 23.98
CA CYS A 156 0.22 6.69 23.29
C CYS A 156 0.98 5.66 24.11
N ARG A 157 1.43 4.58 23.47
CA ARG A 157 2.29 3.56 24.08
C ARG A 157 3.47 3.26 23.17
N GLU A 158 4.61 2.99 23.79
CA GLU A 158 5.81 2.50 23.12
C GLU A 158 5.89 0.98 23.26
N GLU A 159 6.05 0.30 22.14
CA GLU A 159 6.32 -1.13 22.05
C GLU A 159 7.78 -1.33 21.57
N ASP A 160 8.27 -2.56 21.62
CA ASP A 160 9.62 -2.86 21.11
C ASP A 160 9.68 -2.68 19.58
N GLY A 161 10.22 -1.54 19.15
CA GLY A 161 10.49 -1.18 17.75
C GLY A 161 9.39 -0.40 17.01
N PHE A 162 8.26 -0.11 17.66
CA PHE A 162 7.23 0.78 17.13
C PHE A 162 6.41 1.45 18.24
N THR A 163 5.79 2.59 17.92
CA THR A 163 4.89 3.31 18.82
C THR A 163 3.45 3.15 18.33
N VAL A 164 2.50 3.01 19.26
CA VAL A 164 1.06 2.97 18.95
C VAL A 164 0.36 4.16 19.58
N THR A 165 -0.31 4.94 18.75
CA THR A 165 -1.05 6.13 19.16
C THR A 165 -2.53 5.99 18.78
N ASP A 166 -3.40 6.03 19.78
CA ASP A 166 -4.84 6.11 19.58
C ASP A 166 -5.23 7.58 19.44
N LEU A 167 -5.82 7.90 18.30
CA LEU A 167 -6.25 9.22 17.88
C LEU A 167 -7.77 9.24 17.70
N GLU A 168 -8.36 10.43 17.81
CA GLU A 168 -9.73 10.70 17.40
C GLU A 168 -9.71 11.82 16.36
N ILE A 169 -10.26 11.55 15.18
CA ILE A 169 -10.47 12.55 14.15
C ILE A 169 -11.92 13.05 14.22
N GLN A 170 -12.10 14.36 14.14
CA GLN A 170 -13.41 15.00 14.13
C GLN A 170 -13.62 15.81 12.86
N LEU A 171 -14.79 15.66 12.23
CA LEU A 171 -15.28 16.48 11.13
C LEU A 171 -16.71 16.94 11.45
N GLY A 172 -16.90 18.22 11.79
CA GLY A 172 -18.19 18.72 12.27
C GLY A 172 -18.59 18.03 13.58
N SER A 173 -19.74 17.37 13.60
CA SER A 173 -20.22 16.57 14.75
C SER A 173 -19.80 15.11 14.70
N GLU A 174 -19.15 14.66 13.62
CA GLU A 174 -18.74 13.27 13.48
C GLU A 174 -17.35 13.04 14.09
N HIS A 175 -17.22 11.99 14.89
CA HIS A 175 -15.94 11.56 15.48
C HIS A 175 -15.63 10.13 15.05
N ARG A 176 -14.37 9.86 14.69
CA ARG A 176 -13.91 8.52 14.35
C ARG A 176 -12.60 8.19 15.08
N PRO A 177 -12.48 7.00 15.69
CA PRO A 177 -11.21 6.55 16.22
C PRO A 177 -10.25 6.17 15.10
N ILE A 178 -8.97 6.46 15.28
CA ILE A 178 -7.86 6.05 14.42
C ILE A 178 -6.78 5.46 15.32
N ARG A 179 -6.29 4.26 14.99
CA ARG A 179 -5.07 3.73 15.59
C ARG A 179 -3.90 3.92 14.63
N HIS A 180 -2.91 4.68 15.05
CA HIS A 180 -1.70 4.97 14.29
C HIS A 180 -0.54 4.14 14.82
N TYR A 181 0.15 3.44 13.91
CA TYR A 181 1.33 2.64 14.21
C TYR A 181 2.55 3.31 13.56
N TRP A 182 3.55 3.64 14.37
CA TRP A 182 4.78 4.26 13.88
C TRP A 182 5.98 3.34 14.11
N PHE A 183 6.42 2.66 13.06
CA PHE A 183 7.60 1.80 13.11
C PHE A 183 8.88 2.64 13.04
N THR A 184 9.55 2.80 14.19
CA THR A 184 10.71 3.70 14.36
C THR A 184 12.04 3.00 14.06
N SER A 185 12.08 1.67 14.15
CA SER A 185 13.32 0.88 14.03
C SER A 185 13.71 0.50 12.59
N TRP A 186 13.09 1.07 11.55
CA TRP A 186 13.45 0.79 10.16
C TRP A 186 14.45 1.82 9.62
N PRO A 187 15.75 1.46 9.46
CA PRO A 187 16.77 2.39 8.98
C PRO A 187 16.53 2.86 7.54
N ASP A 188 16.85 4.12 7.27
CA ASP A 188 16.77 4.65 5.92
C ASP A 188 17.72 3.90 4.97
N HIS A 189 17.18 3.47 3.82
CA HIS A 189 17.86 2.70 2.77
C HIS A 189 18.40 1.31 3.16
N HIS A 190 18.03 0.77 4.32
CA HIS A 190 18.49 -0.54 4.78
C HIS A 190 17.32 -1.44 5.20
N ILE A 191 17.64 -2.69 5.53
CA ILE A 191 16.70 -3.63 6.14
C ILE A 191 16.79 -3.56 7.68
N PRO A 192 15.70 -3.86 8.41
CA PRO A 192 15.78 -4.01 9.86
C PRO A 192 16.77 -5.11 10.23
N LYS A 193 17.61 -4.87 11.25
CA LYS A 193 18.56 -5.87 11.76
C LYS A 193 17.85 -7.09 12.37
N CYS A 194 16.64 -6.87 12.86
CA CYS A 194 15.76 -7.89 13.40
C CYS A 194 14.36 -7.68 12.81
N THR A 195 13.75 -8.76 12.30
CA THR A 195 12.41 -8.73 11.72
C THR A 195 11.31 -8.96 12.75
N ALA A 196 11.65 -9.34 14.00
CA ALA A 196 10.66 -9.63 15.04
C ALA A 196 9.74 -8.43 15.35
N PRO A 197 10.24 -7.18 15.50
CA PRO A 197 9.35 -6.02 15.69
C PRO A 197 8.35 -5.83 14.55
N LEU A 198 8.75 -6.12 13.30
CA LEU A 198 7.85 -6.00 12.15
C LEU A 198 6.72 -7.03 12.23
N LEU A 199 7.04 -8.28 12.59
CA LEU A 199 6.06 -9.35 12.74
C LEU A 199 5.11 -9.09 13.92
N LEU A 200 5.62 -8.55 15.02
CA LEU A 200 4.81 -8.10 16.16
C LEU A 200 3.83 -6.99 15.75
N MET A 201 4.30 -5.99 15.00
CA MET A 201 3.42 -4.93 14.49
C MET A 201 2.37 -5.49 13.53
N VAL A 202 2.72 -6.44 12.65
CA VAL A 202 1.76 -7.11 11.77
C VAL A 202 0.69 -7.83 12.60
N GLU A 203 1.07 -8.60 13.60
CA GLU A 203 0.13 -9.31 14.46
C GLU A 203 -0.82 -8.36 15.22
N GLU A 204 -0.28 -7.27 15.75
CA GLU A 204 -1.04 -6.24 16.47
C GLU A 204 -2.06 -5.54 15.54
N VAL A 205 -1.65 -5.18 14.32
CA VAL A 205 -2.53 -4.57 13.31
C VAL A 205 -3.66 -5.52 12.90
N GLU A 206 -3.35 -6.78 12.63
CA GLU A 206 -4.35 -7.78 12.25
C GLU A 206 -5.33 -8.07 13.40
N THR A 207 -4.84 -8.14 14.63
CA THR A 207 -5.68 -8.33 15.82
C THR A 207 -6.64 -7.17 16.01
N TYR A 208 -6.14 -5.93 15.90
CA TYR A 208 -6.98 -4.75 15.98
C TYR A 208 -8.00 -4.70 14.84
N ARG A 209 -7.60 -4.97 13.59
CA ARG A 209 -8.52 -5.02 12.44
C ARG A 209 -9.64 -6.03 12.67
N LYS A 210 -9.32 -7.22 13.19
CA LYS A 210 -10.32 -8.25 13.50
C LYS A 210 -11.29 -7.81 14.60
N SER A 211 -10.82 -7.07 15.61
CA SER A 211 -11.71 -6.54 16.66
C SER A 211 -12.73 -5.50 16.16
N LEU A 212 -12.47 -4.89 14.99
CA LEU A 212 -13.40 -3.93 14.36
C LEU A 212 -14.49 -4.63 13.53
N LEU A 213 -14.36 -5.93 13.26
CA LEU A 213 -15.36 -6.69 12.52
C LEU A 213 -16.52 -7.02 13.47
N SER A 214 -17.72 -6.51 13.14
CA SER A 214 -18.94 -6.90 13.85
C SER A 214 -19.39 -8.30 13.39
N PRO A 215 -19.77 -9.22 14.29
CA PRO A 215 -20.21 -10.57 13.94
C PRO A 215 -21.48 -10.60 13.06
N ASP A 216 -22.26 -9.50 13.02
CA ASP A 216 -23.53 -9.40 12.27
C ASP A 216 -23.37 -8.91 10.81
N SER A 217 -22.14 -8.76 10.32
CA SER A 217 -21.86 -8.30 8.95
C SER A 217 -22.21 -9.38 7.92
N GLN A 218 -23.36 -9.27 7.25
CA GLN A 218 -23.78 -10.21 6.19
C GLN A 218 -22.80 -10.17 4.99
N PRO A 219 -22.31 -11.32 4.50
CA PRO A 219 -21.48 -11.38 3.31
C PRO A 219 -22.35 -11.18 2.06
N GLY A 220 -22.34 -9.97 1.47
CA GLY A 220 -22.99 -9.74 0.17
C GLY A 220 -23.43 -8.31 -0.15
N ALA A 221 -23.36 -7.36 0.79
CA ALA A 221 -23.68 -5.96 0.50
C ALA A 221 -22.39 -5.13 0.47
N GLU A 222 -22.04 -4.57 -0.69
CA GLU A 222 -20.94 -3.60 -0.88
C GLU A 222 -21.17 -2.26 -0.16
N SER A 223 -22.14 -2.19 0.77
CA SER A 223 -22.47 -1.04 1.59
C SER A 223 -21.77 -1.10 2.96
N ALA A 224 -20.74 -0.26 3.11
CA ALA A 224 -20.36 0.54 4.29
C ALA A 224 -20.26 -0.07 5.72
N GLY A 225 -20.46 -1.38 5.93
CA GLY A 225 -20.47 -1.99 7.27
C GLY A 225 -19.14 -2.59 7.75
N GLY A 226 -18.16 -2.75 6.85
CA GLY A 226 -16.85 -3.33 7.18
C GLY A 226 -15.79 -2.29 7.52
N PRO A 227 -14.71 -2.67 8.25
CA PRO A 227 -13.59 -1.78 8.48
C PRO A 227 -12.98 -1.36 7.15
N GLY A 228 -12.73 -0.06 7.01
CA GLY A 228 -12.07 0.51 5.84
C GLY A 228 -10.67 -0.08 5.58
N PRO A 229 -10.02 0.32 4.47
CA PRO A 229 -8.66 -0.11 4.17
C PRO A 229 -7.69 0.32 5.27
N ILE A 230 -6.68 -0.50 5.55
CA ILE A 230 -5.52 -0.07 6.36
C ILE A 230 -4.66 0.86 5.50
N ILE A 231 -4.39 2.07 5.98
CA ILE A 231 -3.45 2.99 5.32
C ILE A 231 -2.02 2.62 5.73
N VAL A 232 -1.16 2.35 4.76
CA VAL A 232 0.25 2.02 4.97
C VAL A 232 1.11 2.99 4.16
N HIS A 233 2.04 3.67 4.81
CA HIS A 233 2.92 4.62 4.14
C HIS A 233 4.37 4.50 4.62
N CYS A 234 5.27 5.00 3.78
CA CYS A 234 6.66 5.27 4.15
C CYS A 234 7.07 6.60 3.52
N SER A 235 8.30 6.77 3.02
CA SER A 235 8.62 7.97 2.22
C SER A 235 7.95 7.91 0.86
N ALA A 236 8.31 6.92 0.03
CA ALA A 236 7.80 6.77 -1.33
C ALA A 236 6.49 5.97 -1.45
N GLY A 237 6.12 5.21 -0.42
CA GLY A 237 4.90 4.41 -0.42
C GLY A 237 5.00 3.03 -1.09
N ILE A 238 6.22 2.54 -1.39
CA ILE A 238 6.42 1.34 -2.23
C ILE A 238 7.35 0.28 -1.60
N GLY A 239 8.48 0.70 -1.00
CA GLY A 239 9.50 -0.21 -0.45
C GLY A 239 9.06 -0.84 0.86
N ARG A 240 9.19 -0.10 1.97
CA ARG A 240 8.79 -0.56 3.33
C ARG A 240 7.29 -0.86 3.40
N THR A 241 6.49 -0.05 2.73
CA THR A 241 5.05 -0.28 2.55
C THR A 241 4.77 -1.65 1.94
N GLY A 242 5.48 -2.00 0.87
CA GLY A 242 5.39 -3.32 0.23
C GLY A 242 5.83 -4.45 1.14
N CYS A 243 6.95 -4.29 1.84
CA CYS A 243 7.42 -5.29 2.79
C CYS A 243 6.40 -5.55 3.90
N PHE A 244 5.78 -4.51 4.47
CA PHE A 244 4.75 -4.66 5.49
C PHE A 244 3.52 -5.41 4.96
N ILE A 245 2.97 -4.98 3.82
CA ILE A 245 1.78 -5.60 3.24
C ILE A 245 2.06 -7.06 2.85
N ALA A 246 3.18 -7.32 2.18
CA ALA A 246 3.59 -8.69 1.83
C ALA A 246 3.78 -9.57 3.08
N SER A 247 4.34 -9.02 4.16
CA SER A 247 4.47 -9.75 5.44
C SER A 247 3.11 -10.06 6.07
N SER A 248 2.17 -9.10 6.08
CA SER A 248 0.80 -9.33 6.57
C SER A 248 0.09 -10.44 5.77
N ILE A 249 0.16 -10.39 4.44
CA ILE A 249 -0.44 -11.41 3.56
C ILE A 249 0.25 -12.77 3.77
N GLY A 250 1.58 -12.82 3.80
CA GLY A 250 2.34 -14.05 3.99
C GLY A 250 2.09 -14.71 5.35
N VAL A 251 1.94 -13.92 6.42
CA VAL A 251 1.55 -14.43 7.75
C VAL A 251 0.14 -15.02 7.72
N GLN A 252 -0.81 -14.41 7.01
CA GLN A 252 -2.15 -14.97 6.84
C GLN A 252 -2.12 -16.27 6.03
N GLN A 253 -1.36 -16.32 4.93
CA GLN A 253 -1.15 -17.54 4.13
C GLN A 253 -0.61 -18.68 5.01
N LEU A 254 0.45 -18.43 5.79
CA LEU A 254 1.05 -19.45 6.66
C LEU A 254 0.09 -19.97 7.74
N ARG A 255 -0.75 -19.10 8.29
CA ARG A 255 -1.76 -19.49 9.30
C ARG A 255 -2.85 -20.38 8.70
N ASP A 256 -3.26 -20.08 7.47
CA ASP A 256 -4.41 -20.74 6.83
C ASP A 256 -4.03 -22.00 6.04
N THR A 257 -2.84 -22.04 5.43
CA THR A 257 -2.46 -23.10 4.48
C THR A 257 -1.10 -23.75 4.76
N ASP A 258 -0.40 -23.34 5.82
CA ASP A 258 0.96 -23.80 6.17
C ASP A 258 2.02 -23.55 5.07
N GLN A 259 1.70 -22.67 4.12
CA GLN A 259 2.54 -22.28 2.99
C GLN A 259 2.46 -20.76 2.80
N ALA A 260 3.51 -20.17 2.22
CA ALA A 260 3.48 -18.79 1.72
C ALA A 260 3.96 -18.73 0.28
N ASP A 261 3.28 -17.96 -0.55
CA ASP A 261 3.68 -17.63 -1.90
C ASP A 261 4.08 -16.16 -1.98
N ILE A 262 5.34 -15.89 -1.63
CA ILE A 262 5.90 -14.54 -1.64
C ILE A 262 6.00 -14.01 -3.08
N GLN A 263 6.25 -14.89 -4.06
CA GLN A 263 6.37 -14.51 -5.46
C GLN A 263 5.03 -14.01 -6.01
N GLU A 264 3.95 -14.77 -5.81
CA GLU A 264 2.59 -14.36 -6.20
C GLU A 264 2.19 -13.07 -5.48
N THR A 265 2.46 -12.97 -4.17
CA THR A 265 2.16 -11.78 -3.39
C THR A 265 2.84 -10.54 -3.96
N VAL A 266 4.15 -10.60 -4.27
CA VAL A 266 4.88 -9.46 -4.86
C VAL A 266 4.36 -9.13 -6.26
N CYS A 267 4.03 -10.13 -7.08
CA CYS A 267 3.44 -9.90 -8.39
C CYS A 267 2.08 -9.19 -8.29
N GLN A 268 1.25 -9.62 -7.34
CA GLN A 268 -0.05 -9.02 -7.03
C GLN A 268 0.10 -7.55 -6.62
N LEU A 269 1.04 -7.22 -5.72
CA LEU A 269 1.32 -5.84 -5.32
C LEU A 269 1.70 -4.95 -6.52
N ARG A 270 2.53 -5.47 -7.44
CA ARG A 270 2.92 -4.75 -8.66
C ARG A 270 1.79 -4.60 -9.68
N LEU A 271 0.78 -5.47 -9.64
CA LEU A 271 -0.43 -5.30 -10.45
C LEU A 271 -1.32 -4.19 -9.90
N ASP A 272 -1.53 -4.14 -8.58
CA ASP A 272 -2.40 -3.14 -7.95
C ASP A 272 -1.84 -1.74 -8.03
N SER A 273 -0.52 -1.66 -7.97
CA SER A 273 0.18 -0.41 -7.90
C SER A 273 1.37 -0.49 -8.82
N ARG A 274 1.32 0.33 -9.85
CA ARG A 274 2.25 0.36 -10.97
C ARG A 274 3.56 1.05 -10.59
N TYR A 275 4.15 0.61 -9.48
CA TYR A 275 5.42 1.06 -8.90
C TYR A 275 6.42 -0.10 -8.73
N HIS A 276 7.65 0.25 -8.36
CA HIS A 276 8.64 -0.71 -7.87
C HIS A 276 8.29 -1.15 -6.42
N TRP A 277 7.59 -2.26 -6.26
CA TRP A 277 7.29 -2.82 -4.94
C TRP A 277 8.47 -3.64 -4.41
N VAL A 278 8.77 -3.48 -3.12
CA VAL A 278 9.87 -4.16 -2.41
C VAL A 278 11.26 -3.75 -2.95
N CYS A 279 11.51 -2.44 -3.04
CA CYS A 279 12.85 -1.94 -3.38
C CYS A 279 13.86 -2.29 -2.28
N PHE A 280 14.80 -3.17 -2.57
CA PHE A 280 16.14 -3.04 -2.00
C PHE A 280 16.90 -2.12 -2.95
N TYR A 281 17.38 -0.97 -2.46
CA TYR A 281 18.37 -0.22 -3.23
C TYR A 281 19.56 -1.16 -3.43
N HIS A 282 19.80 -1.60 -4.67
CA HIS A 282 21.11 -2.11 -5.04
C HIS A 282 22.10 -0.99 -4.74
N GLN A 283 23.00 -1.25 -3.79
CA GLN A 283 24.31 -0.59 -3.79
C GLN A 283 25.11 -1.15 -4.96
#